data_AF-A0A7Y4YGX9-F1
#
_entry.id   AF-A0A7Y4YGX9-F1
#
_cell.length_a   1.000
_cell.length_b   1.000
_cell.length_c   1.000
_cell.angle_alpha   90.00
_cell.angle_beta   90.00
_cell.angle_gamma   90.00
#
_symmetry.space_group_name_H-M   'P 1'
#
loop_
_entity.id
_entity.type
_entity.pdbx_description
1 polymer ?
#
loop_
_entity_poly.entity_id
_entity_poly.type
_entity_poly.pdbx_seq_one_letter_code
_entity_poly.pdbx_strand_id
1 'polypeptide(L)' 'MSTIIPFHGTRYNATVVGDVKQVVAPPYDIIDAAGQKALHDRHPQNIIRLELGLDQPGDG' A
#
# COMPACT_ATOMS: atom_id res chain seq x y z
N MET A 1 1.81 27.15 -24.45
CA MET A 1 0.52 26.76 -23.84
C MET A 1 0.65 25.31 -23.39
N SER A 2 0.45 25.00 -22.10
CA SER A 2 0.47 23.59 -21.66
C SER A 2 -0.87 22.92 -21.92
N THR A 3 -0.82 21.68 -22.41
CA THR A 3 -1.98 20.81 -22.57
C THR A 3 -2.21 20.02 -21.28
N ILE A 4 -3.40 20.12 -20.70
CA ILE A 4 -3.81 19.35 -19.52
C ILE A 4 -4.66 18.18 -20.00
N ILE A 5 -4.29 16.96 -19.60
CA ILE A 5 -5.05 15.73 -19.89
C ILE A 5 -5.36 15.00 -18.57
N PRO A 6 -6.56 14.40 -18.43
CA PRO A 6 -6.88 13.59 -17.27
C PRO A 6 -6.09 12.27 -17.29
N PHE A 7 -5.86 11.70 -16.11
CA PHE A 7 -5.33 10.34 -15.97
C PHE A 7 -6.43 9.38 -15.52
N HIS A 8 -6.27 8.10 -15.85
CA HIS A 8 -7.14 7.05 -15.36
C HIS A 8 -6.73 6.66 -13.93
N GLY A 9 -7.60 6.94 -12.97
CA GLY A 9 -7.44 6.46 -11.59
C GLY A 9 -7.65 4.94 -11.51
N THR A 10 -6.88 4.28 -10.65
CA THR A 10 -7.07 2.87 -10.30
C THR A 10 -7.88 2.75 -9.01
N ARG A 11 -8.55 1.61 -8.82
CA ARG A 11 -9.28 1.27 -7.59
C ARG A 11 -8.93 -0.16 -7.18
N TYR A 12 -9.07 -0.46 -5.90
CA TYR A 12 -8.96 -1.83 -5.40
C TYR A 12 -10.01 -2.73 -6.07
N ASN A 13 -9.60 -3.94 -6.43
CA ASN A 13 -10.53 -4.94 -6.91
C ASN A 13 -11.24 -5.60 -5.73
N ALA A 14 -12.51 -5.26 -5.51
CA ALA A 14 -13.32 -5.78 -4.41
C ALA A 14 -13.51 -7.30 -4.44
N THR A 15 -13.46 -7.96 -5.61
CA THR A 15 -13.55 -9.43 -5.68
C THR A 15 -12.28 -10.12 -5.18
N VAL A 16 -11.17 -9.38 -5.13
CA VAL A 16 -9.85 -9.88 -4.74
C VAL A 16 -9.55 -9.53 -3.28
N VAL A 17 -9.79 -8.27 -2.89
CA VAL A 17 -9.43 -7.79 -1.53
C VAL A 17 -10.58 -7.87 -0.52
N GLY A 18 -11.83 -8.07 -0.97
CA GLY A 18 -12.99 -8.00 -0.11
C GLY A 18 -13.16 -6.62 0.52
N ASP A 19 -13.01 -6.52 1.84
CA ASP A 19 -13.06 -5.26 2.58
C ASP A 19 -11.76 -4.46 2.42
N VAL A 20 -11.87 -3.30 1.75
CA VAL A 20 -10.75 -2.38 1.50
C VAL A 20 -10.02 -1.96 2.78
N LYS A 21 -10.70 -1.94 3.94
CA LYS A 21 -10.07 -1.58 5.23
C LYS A 21 -8.95 -2.56 5.64
N GLN A 22 -8.96 -3.78 5.10
CA GLN A 22 -7.93 -4.77 5.35
C GLN A 22 -6.64 -4.52 4.57
N VAL A 23 -6.72 -3.76 3.47
CA VAL A 23 -5.60 -3.57 2.53
C VAL A 23 -5.06 -2.15 2.45
N VAL A 24 -5.66 -1.19 3.16
CA VAL A 24 -5.13 0.18 3.27
C VAL A 24 -4.18 0.31 4.47
N ALA A 25 -3.31 1.31 4.40
CA ALA A 25 -2.38 1.72 5.45
C ALA A 25 -2.49 3.24 5.69
N PRO A 26 -2.13 3.73 6.89
CA PRO A 26 -1.86 5.14 7.08
C PRO A 26 -0.58 5.57 6.33
N PRO A 27 -0.28 6.89 6.24
CA PRO A 27 0.96 7.39 5.66
C PRO A 27 2.22 6.75 6.28
N TYR A 28 3.22 6.41 5.47
CA TYR A 28 4.40 5.66 5.91
C TYR A 28 5.23 6.38 6.98
N ASP A 29 5.21 7.71 6.99
CA ASP A 29 5.98 8.57 7.89
C ASP A 29 5.50 8.51 9.34
N ILE A 30 4.30 7.98 9.59
CA ILE A 30 3.76 7.77 10.93
C ILE A 30 3.74 6.29 11.37
N ILE A 31 4.24 5.37 10.53
CA ILE A 31 4.26 3.94 10.81
C ILE A 31 5.59 3.54 11.46
N ASP A 32 5.51 2.97 12.66
CA ASP A 32 6.68 2.35 13.32
C ASP A 32 6.87 0.88 12.89
N ALA A 33 7.97 0.25 13.31
CA ALA A 33 8.28 -1.12 12.92
C ALA A 33 7.21 -2.14 13.34
N ALA A 34 6.58 -1.93 14.51
CA ALA A 34 5.50 -2.80 14.99
C ALA A 34 4.24 -2.64 14.12
N GLY A 35 3.89 -1.41 13.76
CA GLY A 35 2.79 -1.08 12.86
C GLY A 35 3.02 -1.61 11.44
N GLN A 36 4.24 -1.49 10.91
CA GLN A 36 4.62 -2.04 9.61
C GLN A 36 4.38 -3.56 9.62
N LYS A 37 4.90 -4.27 10.62
CA LYS A 37 4.69 -5.71 10.74
C LYS A 37 3.21 -6.08 10.83
N ALA A 38 2.45 -5.38 11.68
CA ALA A 38 1.03 -5.65 11.85
C ALA A 38 0.22 -5.44 10.56
N LEU A 39 0.56 -4.44 9.74
CA LEU A 39 -0.06 -4.20 8.45
C LEU A 39 0.33 -5.26 7.41
N HIS A 40 1.59 -5.70 7.40
CA HIS A 40 2.05 -6.80 6.55
C HIS A 40 1.35 -8.13 6.87
N ASP A 41 1.14 -8.40 8.16
CA ASP A 41 0.44 -9.61 8.65
C ASP A 41 -1.08 -9.53 8.41
N ARG A 42 -1.66 -8.32 8.39
CA ARG A 42 -3.12 -8.11 8.27
C ARG A 42 -3.70 -8.69 6.99
N HIS A 43 -3.04 -8.46 5.86
CA HIS A 43 -3.51 -8.95 4.56
C HIS A 43 -2.36 -9.12 3.56
N PRO A 44 -2.32 -10.20 2.76
CA PRO A 44 -1.27 -10.42 1.76
C PRO A 44 -1.20 -9.34 0.67
N GLN A 45 -2.28 -8.58 0.48
CA GLN A 45 -2.39 -7.50 -0.52
C GLN A 45 -2.46 -6.11 0.11
N ASN A 46 -2.05 -5.95 1.37
CA ASN A 46 -2.01 -4.64 1.99
C ASN A 46 -0.99 -3.72 1.28
N ILE A 47 -1.38 -2.47 1.03
CA ILE A 47 -0.61 -1.46 0.30
C ILE A 47 0.74 -1.14 0.97
N ILE A 48 0.87 -1.44 2.26
CA ILE A 48 2.14 -1.31 3.00
C ILE A 48 3.30 -2.04 2.31
N ARG A 49 3.03 -3.10 1.55
CA ARG A 49 4.05 -3.84 0.79
C ARG A 49 4.68 -3.01 -0.32
N LEU A 50 3.98 -2.00 -0.82
CA LEU A 50 4.46 -1.05 -1.83
C LEU A 50 4.98 0.25 -1.20
N GLU A 51 4.30 0.75 -0.16
CA GLU A 51 4.65 2.03 0.47
C GLU A 51 5.81 1.92 1.46
N LEU A 52 5.89 0.83 2.22
CA LEU A 52 6.91 0.58 3.24
C LEU A 52 7.19 -0.94 3.33
N GLY A 53 7.85 -1.46 2.29
CA GLY A 53 8.30 -2.85 2.20
C GLY A 53 9.26 -3.24 3.33
N LEU A 54 9.39 -4.54 3.60
CA LEU A 54 10.40 -5.03 4.53
C LEU A 54 11.76 -5.02 3.84
N ASP A 55 12.79 -4.57 4.57
CA ASP A 55 14.17 -4.65 4.10
C ASP A 55 14.56 -6.10 3.84
N GLN A 56 14.83 -6.42 2.58
CA GLN A 56 15.27 -7.73 2.13
C GLN A 56 16.72 -7.66 1.62
N PRO A 57 17.45 -8.78 1.69
CA PRO A 57 18.75 -8.88 1.04
C PRO A 57 18.62 -8.54 -0.46
N GLY A 58 19.27 -7.46 -0.90
CA GLY A 58 19.27 -7.01 -2.30
C GLY A 58 18.51 -5.71 -2.59
N ASP A 59 17.88 -5.08 -1.59
CA ASP A 59 17.16 -3.81 -1.76
C ASP A 59 18.07 -2.55 -1.82
N GLY A 60 19.40 -2.74 -1.78
CA GLY A 60 20.41 -1.67 -1.78
C GLY A 60 21.26 -1.60 -3.04
#